data_AF-A0AB72ZEC3-F1
#
_entry.id   AF-A0AB72ZEC3-F1
#
_cell.length_a   1.000
_cell.length_b   1.000
_cell.length_c   1.000
_cell.angle_alpha   90.00
_cell.angle_beta   90.00
_cell.angle_gamma   90.00
#
_symmetry.space_group_name_H-M   'P 1'
#
loop_
_entity.id
_entity.type
_entity.pdbx_description
1 polymer ?
#
loop_
_entity_poly.entity_id
_entity_poly.type
_entity_poly.pdbx_seq_one_letter_code
_entity_poly.pdbx_strand_id
1 'polypeptide(L)'
;MKKNLLSLCLVLALGGTAPLAVQAASTISPANVSIAPTISTTTLQQLPWQPLVPPVTQDIQLTAGSPHISQGEVEGAVAAFALPADRGSLEVTLSSLLTDKQLFTPSVLVLDEQMRPAAYYPSSYFTYEKAGIMINDRLQGVMKLTPALGQKQIYLLVYTTRDDLKKTTQLLDPAKAYAQGVGNAVPDIPDPIVNHSPTGTLRIKVTSEQGMGNIMIGLIQSAPTSAPVVVGSSIQPVAAPQSEPAKPAAPMLGETENYFNQAIKDAVKAGDVDKALKLLNEAEHLGSTSARKTFIGSVKGKG
;
A
#
# COMPACT_ATOMS: atom_id res chain seq x y z
N MET A 1 -57.45 50.29 -58.82
CA MET A 1 -57.46 49.99 -57.37
C MET A 1 -57.46 48.46 -57.26
N LYS A 2 -56.36 47.71 -57.27
CA LYS A 2 -55.15 47.60 -56.43
C LYS A 2 -55.40 47.06 -55.00
N LYS A 3 -54.88 45.82 -54.80
CA LYS A 3 -54.41 45.12 -53.59
C LYS A 3 -55.40 44.15 -52.92
N ASN A 4 -55.03 42.95 -52.48
CA ASN A 4 -54.01 41.95 -52.84
C ASN A 4 -54.33 40.76 -51.92
N LEU A 5 -54.35 39.54 -52.48
CA LEU A 5 -54.60 38.29 -51.76
C LEU A 5 -53.55 38.05 -50.67
N LEU A 6 -54.03 37.70 -49.47
CA LEU A 6 -53.20 37.23 -48.35
C LEU A 6 -52.64 35.84 -48.72
N SER A 7 -51.35 35.80 -49.07
CA SER A 7 -50.59 34.56 -49.27
C SER A 7 -50.06 34.08 -47.92
N LEU A 8 -50.54 32.91 -47.51
CA LEU A 8 -50.12 32.18 -46.32
C LEU A 8 -48.70 31.61 -46.56
N CYS A 9 -47.68 32.19 -45.91
CA CYS A 9 -46.31 31.68 -45.98
C CYS A 9 -46.19 30.36 -45.21
N LEU A 10 -46.05 29.26 -45.96
CA LEU A 10 -45.63 27.95 -45.47
C LEU A 10 -44.10 27.96 -45.33
N VAL A 11 -43.60 28.16 -44.11
CA VAL A 11 -42.16 28.07 -43.81
C VAL A 11 -41.77 26.60 -43.66
N LEU A 12 -40.99 26.09 -44.61
CA LEU A 12 -40.25 24.84 -44.47
C LEU A 12 -39.17 25.01 -43.39
N ALA A 13 -39.41 24.46 -42.20
CA ALA A 13 -38.35 24.26 -41.22
C ALA A 13 -37.62 22.95 -41.55
N LEU A 14 -36.41 23.06 -42.10
CA LEU A 14 -35.43 21.97 -42.13
C LEU A 14 -35.02 21.64 -40.68
N GLY A 15 -35.63 20.61 -40.10
CA GLY A 15 -35.17 20.01 -38.85
C GLY A 15 -34.03 19.04 -39.14
N GLY A 16 -32.80 19.51 -39.01
CA GLY A 16 -31.62 18.64 -38.93
C GLY A 16 -31.67 17.84 -37.63
N THR A 17 -31.93 16.54 -37.74
CA THR A 17 -31.81 15.60 -36.62
C THR A 17 -30.33 15.36 -36.34
N ALA A 18 -29.74 16.12 -35.42
CA ALA A 18 -28.49 15.72 -34.79
C ALA A 18 -28.82 14.56 -33.81
N PRO A 19 -28.14 13.41 -33.90
CA PRO A 19 -28.33 12.37 -32.90
C PRO A 19 -27.82 12.89 -31.55
N LEU A 20 -28.69 12.88 -30.56
CA LEU A 20 -28.34 12.98 -29.15
C LEU A 20 -27.34 11.87 -28.83
N ALA A 21 -26.06 12.22 -28.74
CA ALA A 21 -25.06 11.36 -28.14
C ALA A 21 -25.40 11.23 -26.65
N VAL A 22 -26.11 10.17 -26.31
CA VAL A 22 -26.20 9.68 -24.94
C VAL A 22 -24.77 9.33 -24.53
N GLN A 23 -24.13 10.22 -23.78
CA GLN A 23 -22.90 9.87 -23.07
C GLN A 23 -23.29 8.85 -22.00
N ALA A 24 -23.09 7.58 -22.32
CA ALA A 24 -23.06 6.54 -21.30
C ALA A 24 -21.98 6.95 -20.29
N ALA A 25 -22.36 7.16 -19.02
CA ALA A 25 -21.42 7.36 -17.94
C ALA A 25 -20.51 6.13 -17.88
N SER A 26 -19.31 6.28 -18.42
CA SER A 26 -18.28 5.26 -18.44
C SER A 26 -18.10 4.72 -17.03
N THR A 27 -18.24 3.41 -16.90
CA THR A 27 -17.89 2.63 -15.72
C THR A 27 -16.58 3.17 -15.15
N ILE A 28 -16.61 3.70 -13.93
CA ILE A 28 -15.49 4.34 -13.25
C ILE A 28 -14.40 3.28 -13.07
N SER A 29 -13.50 3.16 -14.05
CA SER A 29 -12.27 2.38 -13.93
C SER A 29 -11.22 3.31 -13.31
N PRO A 30 -10.81 3.08 -12.06
CA PRO A 30 -10.05 4.04 -11.25
C PRO A 30 -8.56 4.16 -11.63
N ALA A 31 -8.24 3.98 -12.92
CA ALA A 31 -6.88 4.02 -13.45
C ALA A 31 -6.73 4.96 -14.66
N ASN A 32 -7.75 5.75 -14.99
CA ASN A 32 -7.62 6.69 -16.11
C ASN A 32 -6.77 7.90 -15.72
N VAL A 33 -5.48 7.85 -16.02
CA VAL A 33 -4.53 8.95 -15.79
C VAL A 33 -4.78 10.17 -16.70
N SER A 34 -5.57 10.05 -17.77
CA SER A 34 -5.86 11.17 -18.68
C SER A 34 -6.73 12.26 -18.05
N ILE A 35 -7.44 11.96 -16.97
CA ILE A 35 -8.26 12.92 -16.22
C ILE A 35 -7.52 13.46 -14.97
N ALA A 36 -6.28 13.03 -14.74
CA ALA A 36 -5.48 13.52 -13.63
C ALA A 36 -4.97 14.94 -13.91
N PRO A 37 -4.86 15.81 -12.88
CA PRO A 37 -4.23 17.11 -13.04
C PRO A 37 -2.76 16.96 -13.41
N THR A 38 -2.28 17.85 -14.29
CA THR A 38 -0.87 17.89 -14.67
C THR A 38 -0.08 18.63 -13.59
N ILE A 39 0.79 17.91 -12.89
CA ILE A 39 1.72 18.45 -11.89
C ILE A 39 3.13 18.31 -12.44
N SER A 40 3.93 19.36 -12.37
CA SER A 40 5.29 19.34 -12.89
C SER A 40 6.19 18.42 -12.07
N THR A 41 7.14 17.74 -12.72
CA THR A 41 8.09 16.83 -12.06
C THR A 41 8.96 17.56 -11.03
N THR A 42 9.31 18.83 -11.29
CA THR A 42 10.07 19.66 -10.34
C THR A 42 9.29 19.89 -9.04
N THR A 43 7.98 20.17 -9.13
CA THR A 43 7.12 20.29 -7.94
C THR A 43 7.03 18.98 -7.19
N LEU A 44 6.85 17.85 -7.89
CA LEU A 44 6.78 16.52 -7.27
C LEU A 44 8.08 16.17 -6.52
N GLN A 45 9.25 16.50 -7.09
CA GLN A 45 10.55 16.23 -6.46
C GLN A 45 10.82 17.06 -5.20
N GLN A 46 10.15 18.19 -5.03
CA GLN A 46 10.31 19.07 -3.86
C GLN A 46 9.41 18.69 -2.68
N LEU A 47 8.44 17.78 -2.90
CA LEU A 47 7.55 17.34 -1.83
C LEU A 47 8.29 16.49 -0.79
N PRO A 48 7.95 16.63 0.51
CA PRO A 48 8.51 15.78 1.55
C PRO A 48 7.84 14.39 1.52
N TRP A 49 8.37 13.51 0.68
CA TRP A 49 7.87 12.14 0.55
C TRP A 49 8.13 11.33 1.83
N GLN A 50 7.06 11.01 2.53
CA GLN A 50 7.12 10.20 3.75
C GLN A 50 7.18 8.71 3.39
N PRO A 51 8.23 7.95 3.78
CA PRO A 51 8.29 6.52 3.54
C PRO A 51 7.28 5.77 4.43
N LEU A 52 6.49 4.89 3.83
CA LEU A 52 5.59 3.98 4.54
C LEU A 52 6.00 2.53 4.23
N VAL A 53 6.41 1.78 5.25
CA VAL A 53 6.87 0.39 5.11
C VAL A 53 5.75 -0.57 5.55
N PRO A 54 5.14 -1.34 4.64
CA PRO A 54 4.06 -2.25 4.99
C PRO A 54 4.53 -3.44 5.87
N PRO A 55 3.69 -3.96 6.78
CA PRO A 55 2.36 -3.46 7.10
C PRO A 55 2.41 -2.23 8.01
N VAL A 56 1.66 -1.18 7.67
CA VAL A 56 1.60 0.06 8.45
C VAL A 56 0.20 0.63 8.49
N THR A 57 -0.16 1.26 9.61
CA THR A 57 -1.33 2.12 9.75
C THR A 57 -0.89 3.41 10.41
N GLN A 58 -1.20 4.55 9.80
CA GLN A 58 -0.76 5.86 10.26
C GLN A 58 -1.87 6.89 10.11
N ASP A 59 -1.97 7.79 11.09
CA ASP A 59 -2.79 8.98 11.04
C ASP A 59 -1.93 10.19 10.67
N ILE A 60 -2.45 11.02 9.76
CA ILE A 60 -1.78 12.20 9.20
C ILE A 60 -2.72 13.39 9.34
N GLN A 61 -2.23 14.45 9.98
CA GLN A 61 -2.94 15.73 10.03
C GLN A 61 -2.49 16.63 8.88
N LEU A 62 -3.43 16.97 8.01
CA LEU A 62 -3.27 17.98 6.99
C LEU A 62 -3.71 19.32 7.57
N THR A 63 -2.76 20.24 7.75
CA THR A 63 -2.98 21.57 8.34
C THR A 63 -2.56 22.66 7.35
N ALA A 64 -2.78 23.93 7.70
CA ALA A 64 -2.32 25.05 6.90
C ALA A 64 -0.77 25.11 6.75
N GLY A 65 -0.03 24.45 7.64
CA GLY A 65 1.43 24.34 7.56
C GLY A 65 1.94 23.13 6.77
N SER A 66 1.04 22.26 6.31
CA SER A 66 1.40 21.13 5.46
C SER A 66 1.81 21.61 4.06
N PRO A 67 2.54 20.77 3.28
CA PRO A 67 2.88 21.11 1.90
C PRO A 67 1.63 21.44 1.08
N HIS A 68 1.77 22.37 0.14
CA HIS A 68 0.71 22.76 -0.78
C HIS A 68 1.22 22.71 -2.21
N ILE A 69 0.30 22.43 -3.14
CA ILE A 69 0.57 22.46 -4.58
C ILE A 69 -0.46 23.40 -5.19
N SER A 70 0.01 24.37 -5.99
CA SER A 70 -0.84 25.33 -6.68
C SER A 70 -0.74 25.17 -8.20
N GLN A 71 -0.81 23.91 -8.67
CA GLN A 71 -0.74 23.54 -10.09
C GLN A 71 -1.98 22.73 -10.47
N GLY A 72 -2.53 22.99 -11.66
CA GLY A 72 -3.77 22.39 -12.13
C GLY A 72 -4.95 22.71 -11.22
N GLU A 73 -5.75 21.69 -10.91
CA GLU A 73 -6.92 21.76 -10.04
C GLU A 73 -6.63 21.45 -8.57
N VAL A 74 -5.36 21.19 -8.22
CA VAL A 74 -4.96 20.88 -6.85
C VAL A 74 -5.09 22.13 -5.97
N GLU A 75 -5.75 21.98 -4.81
CA GLU A 75 -5.90 23.03 -3.82
C GLU A 75 -5.88 22.46 -2.40
N GLY A 76 -5.31 23.21 -1.46
CA GLY A 76 -5.20 22.81 -0.06
C GLY A 76 -3.93 22.05 0.27
N ALA A 77 -3.94 21.42 1.45
CA ALA A 77 -2.83 20.65 1.97
C ALA A 77 -2.70 19.31 1.26
N VAL A 78 -1.46 18.86 1.02
CA VAL A 78 -1.16 17.58 0.37
C VAL A 78 -0.39 16.65 1.30
N ALA A 79 -0.65 15.35 1.17
CA ALA A 79 0.16 14.30 1.77
C ALA A 79 0.88 13.52 0.66
N ALA A 80 2.17 13.28 0.85
CA ALA A 80 3.04 12.65 -0.13
C ALA A 80 3.70 11.41 0.51
N PHE A 81 3.42 10.22 -0.01
CA PHE A 81 3.90 8.96 0.53
C PHE A 81 4.76 8.18 -0.47
N ALA A 82 5.81 7.54 0.02
CA ALA A 82 6.64 6.62 -0.75
C ALA A 82 6.39 5.19 -0.25
N LEU A 83 6.04 4.27 -1.15
CA LEU A 83 5.76 2.86 -0.84
C LEU A 83 6.77 1.94 -1.52
N PRO A 84 7.34 0.94 -0.81
CA PRO A 84 8.19 -0.05 -1.44
C PRO A 84 7.39 -0.88 -2.46
N ALA A 85 7.94 -1.02 -3.65
CA ALA A 85 7.32 -1.72 -4.78
C ALA A 85 7.90 -3.12 -5.03
N ASP A 86 8.91 -3.51 -4.24
CA ASP A 86 9.60 -4.80 -4.30
C ASP A 86 8.89 -5.92 -3.49
N ARG A 87 7.72 -5.62 -2.90
CA ARG A 87 6.98 -6.52 -2.01
C ARG A 87 5.67 -7.05 -2.60
N GLY A 88 5.60 -7.22 -3.93
CA GLY A 88 4.38 -7.70 -4.61
C GLY A 88 3.24 -6.68 -4.57
N SER A 89 2.00 -7.13 -4.71
CA SER A 89 0.85 -6.22 -4.72
C SER A 89 0.65 -5.59 -3.35
N LEU A 90 0.26 -4.31 -3.37
CA LEU A 90 -0.06 -3.50 -2.21
C LEU A 90 -1.57 -3.27 -2.16
N GLU A 91 -2.15 -3.38 -0.96
CA GLU A 91 -3.49 -2.91 -0.67
C GLU A 91 -3.39 -1.67 0.23
N VAL A 92 -3.88 -0.54 -0.28
CA VAL A 92 -3.85 0.76 0.39
C VAL A 92 -5.28 1.18 0.71
N THR A 93 -5.63 1.22 1.99
CA THR A 93 -6.88 1.80 2.46
C THR A 93 -6.61 3.22 2.92
N LEU A 94 -7.16 4.20 2.20
CA LEU A 94 -7.12 5.60 2.59
C LEU A 94 -8.49 6.00 3.14
N SER A 95 -8.48 6.60 4.33
CA SER A 95 -9.66 7.13 5.01
C SER A 95 -9.46 8.61 5.30
N SER A 96 -10.43 9.44 4.95
CA SER A 96 -10.50 10.84 5.38
C SER A 96 -11.54 10.99 6.47
N LEU A 97 -11.09 11.29 7.68
CA LEU A 97 -11.92 11.31 8.89
C LEU A 97 -12.66 12.64 9.01
N LEU A 98 -13.95 12.58 9.29
CA LEU A 98 -14.74 13.75 9.65
C LEU A 98 -14.25 14.32 10.99
N THR A 99 -13.83 15.58 10.98
CA THR A 99 -13.36 16.29 12.18
C THR A 99 -14.02 17.66 12.24
N ASP A 100 -14.63 18.04 13.35
CA ASP A 100 -15.26 19.36 13.56
C ASP A 100 -16.24 19.80 12.44
N LYS A 101 -17.03 18.85 11.90
CA LYS A 101 -17.95 19.06 10.76
C LYS A 101 -17.24 19.55 9.48
N GLN A 102 -15.95 19.26 9.35
CA GLN A 102 -15.16 19.46 8.15
C GLN A 102 -14.66 18.13 7.64
N LEU A 103 -14.69 17.98 6.31
CA LEU A 103 -14.30 16.74 5.65
C LEU A 103 -13.30 17.06 4.54
N PHE A 104 -12.11 16.49 4.63
CA PHE A 104 -11.16 16.57 3.52
C PHE A 104 -11.59 15.57 2.43
N THR A 105 -11.68 15.98 1.18
CA THR A 105 -12.07 15.09 0.07
C THR A 105 -10.87 14.67 -0.75
N PRO A 106 -10.36 13.44 -0.56
CA PRO A 106 -9.11 13.04 -1.19
C PRO A 106 -9.31 12.68 -2.66
N SER A 107 -8.39 13.14 -3.49
CA SER A 107 -8.02 12.54 -4.76
C SER A 107 -6.60 12.00 -4.63
N VAL A 108 -6.31 10.86 -5.25
CA VAL A 108 -5.01 10.19 -5.15
C VAL A 108 -4.40 10.03 -6.52
N LEU A 109 -3.22 10.60 -6.72
CA LEU A 109 -2.37 10.35 -7.88
C LEU A 109 -1.28 9.37 -7.48
N VAL A 110 -1.26 8.21 -8.15
CA VAL A 110 -0.20 7.22 -8.01
C VAL A 110 0.84 7.46 -9.09
N LEU A 111 2.10 7.53 -8.69
CA LEU A 111 3.24 7.75 -9.57
C LEU A 111 4.16 6.53 -9.54
N ASP A 112 4.80 6.24 -10.67
CA ASP A 112 5.87 5.25 -10.77
C ASP A 112 7.19 5.76 -10.15
N GLU A 113 8.23 4.91 -10.17
CA GLU A 113 9.56 5.25 -9.67
C GLU A 113 10.19 6.48 -10.37
N GLN A 114 9.74 6.83 -11.58
CA GLN A 114 10.18 8.01 -12.33
C GLN A 114 9.29 9.25 -12.11
N MET A 115 8.39 9.23 -11.11
CA MET A 115 7.42 10.29 -10.81
C MET A 115 6.45 10.56 -11.97
N ARG A 116 6.13 9.54 -12.78
CA ARG A 116 5.12 9.66 -13.85
C ARG A 116 3.78 9.09 -13.38
N PRO A 117 2.65 9.71 -13.78
CA PRO A 117 1.32 9.18 -13.47
C PRO A 117 1.14 7.72 -13.91
N ALA A 118 0.84 6.84 -12.96
CA ALA A 118 0.59 5.43 -13.17
C ALA A 118 -0.90 5.06 -12.94
N ALA A 119 -1.55 5.70 -11.98
CA ALA A 119 -2.99 5.57 -11.74
C ALA A 119 -3.56 6.84 -11.08
N TYR A 120 -4.87 7.05 -11.21
CA TYR A 120 -5.54 8.20 -10.62
C TYR A 120 -6.91 7.82 -10.08
N TYR A 121 -7.11 8.09 -8.79
CA TYR A 121 -8.33 7.85 -8.05
C TYR A 121 -8.98 9.20 -7.71
N PRO A 122 -10.03 9.61 -8.42
CA PRO A 122 -10.71 10.87 -8.13
C PRO A 122 -11.49 10.81 -6.82
N SER A 123 -11.94 11.96 -6.31
CA SER A 123 -12.75 12.07 -5.09
C SER A 123 -13.98 11.16 -5.06
N SER A 124 -14.61 10.93 -6.21
CA SER A 124 -15.77 10.04 -6.33
C SER A 124 -15.47 8.56 -6.08
N TYR A 125 -14.19 8.16 -6.04
CA TYR A 125 -13.77 6.81 -5.66
C TYR A 125 -13.93 6.57 -4.15
N PHE A 126 -13.94 7.62 -3.34
CA PHE A 126 -13.98 7.54 -1.90
C PHE A 126 -15.42 7.70 -1.41
N THR A 127 -16.00 6.63 -0.89
CA THR A 127 -17.40 6.59 -0.46
C THR A 127 -17.53 6.92 1.02
N TYR A 128 -18.67 7.51 1.38
CA TYR A 128 -19.00 7.76 2.78
C TYR A 128 -19.26 6.44 3.52
N GLU A 129 -18.56 6.27 4.63
CA GLU A 129 -18.71 5.18 5.57
C GLU A 129 -19.16 5.75 6.91
N LYS A 130 -20.31 5.25 7.40
CA LYS A 130 -20.89 5.71 8.66
C LYS A 130 -20.02 5.36 9.87
N ALA A 131 -20.17 6.14 10.93
CA ALA A 131 -19.53 5.87 12.21
C ALA A 131 -19.91 4.49 12.79
N GLY A 132 -18.98 3.91 13.55
CA GLY A 132 -19.14 2.69 14.34
C GLY A 132 -18.58 2.86 15.75
N ILE A 133 -18.52 1.78 16.55
CA ILE A 133 -18.22 1.84 18.00
C ILE A 133 -16.90 2.56 18.32
N MET A 134 -15.90 2.53 17.42
CA MET A 134 -14.59 3.18 17.58
C MET A 134 -14.10 3.87 16.31
N ILE A 135 -14.99 4.09 15.33
CA ILE A 135 -14.62 4.61 14.02
C ILE A 135 -15.56 5.77 13.70
N ASN A 136 -14.99 6.92 13.37
CA ASN A 136 -15.78 8.09 12.99
C ASN A 136 -16.28 7.97 11.55
N ASP A 137 -17.28 8.80 11.24
CA ASP A 137 -17.69 9.10 9.89
C ASP A 137 -16.49 9.48 9.02
N ARG A 138 -16.41 8.91 7.82
CA ARG A 138 -15.25 9.10 6.95
C ARG A 138 -15.59 8.88 5.48
N LEU A 139 -14.75 9.41 4.61
CA LEU A 139 -14.65 8.93 3.23
C LEU A 139 -13.59 7.85 3.16
N GLN A 140 -13.87 6.72 2.52
CA GLN A 140 -12.93 5.60 2.45
C GLN A 140 -12.80 5.08 1.02
N GLY A 141 -11.58 4.72 0.64
CA GLY A 141 -11.27 4.04 -0.62
C GLY A 141 -10.18 3.00 -0.40
N VAL A 142 -10.32 1.84 -1.04
CA VAL A 142 -9.34 0.75 -1.01
C VAL A 142 -8.72 0.64 -2.40
N MET A 143 -7.42 0.83 -2.51
CA MET A 143 -6.67 0.80 -3.77
C MET A 143 -5.78 -0.43 -3.78
N LYS A 144 -5.92 -1.27 -4.80
CA LYS A 144 -5.03 -2.41 -5.05
C LYS A 144 -4.02 -1.99 -6.11
N LEU A 145 -2.76 -1.88 -5.71
CA LEU A 145 -1.68 -1.41 -6.56
C LEU A 145 -0.73 -2.58 -6.80
N THR A 146 -0.50 -2.93 -8.06
CA THR A 146 0.47 -3.96 -8.44
C THR A 146 1.61 -3.26 -9.18
N PRO A 147 2.73 -2.97 -8.50
CA PRO A 147 3.87 -2.36 -9.16
C PRO A 147 4.43 -3.26 -10.28
N ALA A 148 4.99 -2.63 -11.32
CA ALA A 148 5.61 -3.40 -12.40
C ALA A 148 6.90 -4.08 -11.90
N LEU A 149 7.24 -5.22 -12.52
CA LEU A 149 8.47 -5.95 -12.21
C LEU A 149 9.70 -5.05 -12.35
N GLY A 150 10.55 -5.07 -11.34
CA GLY A 150 11.78 -4.27 -11.29
C GLY A 150 11.63 -2.87 -10.70
N GLN A 151 10.41 -2.39 -10.43
CA GLN A 151 10.22 -1.16 -9.65
C GLN A 151 10.57 -1.39 -8.19
N LYS A 152 11.36 -0.48 -7.61
CA LYS A 152 11.73 -0.53 -6.19
C LYS A 152 10.79 0.29 -5.33
N GLN A 153 10.18 1.33 -5.89
CA GLN A 153 9.30 2.24 -5.16
C GLN A 153 8.21 2.83 -6.06
N ILE A 154 7.04 3.10 -5.48
CA ILE A 154 6.00 3.94 -6.08
C ILE A 154 5.67 5.09 -5.13
N TYR A 155 5.01 6.12 -5.64
CA TYR A 155 4.64 7.29 -4.86
C TYR A 155 3.14 7.55 -4.89
N LEU A 156 2.56 7.93 -3.76
CA LEU A 156 1.15 8.28 -3.62
C LEU A 156 1.05 9.74 -3.19
N LEU A 157 0.45 10.56 -4.04
CA LEU A 157 0.13 11.94 -3.72
C LEU A 157 -1.37 12.05 -3.43
N VAL A 158 -1.71 12.43 -2.21
CA VAL A 158 -3.08 12.67 -1.76
C VAL A 158 -3.31 14.17 -1.64
N TYR A 159 -4.36 14.67 -2.26
CA TYR A 159 -4.72 16.09 -2.27
C TYR A 159 -6.23 16.25 -2.43
N THR A 160 -6.74 17.48 -2.38
CA THR A 160 -8.11 17.80 -2.78
C THR A 160 -8.10 18.79 -3.95
N THR A 161 -9.25 18.98 -4.60
CA THR A 161 -9.37 19.83 -5.78
C THR A 161 -10.28 21.03 -5.54
N ARG A 162 -10.09 22.10 -6.32
CA ARG A 162 -10.94 23.30 -6.26
C ARG A 162 -12.43 22.96 -6.39
N ASP A 163 -12.74 22.04 -7.30
CA ASP A 163 -14.12 21.64 -7.57
C ASP A 163 -14.69 20.75 -6.48
N ASP A 164 -13.86 19.90 -5.87
CA ASP A 164 -14.30 19.12 -4.73
C ASP A 164 -14.54 19.99 -3.50
N LEU A 165 -13.75 21.05 -3.27
CA LEU A 165 -13.96 21.98 -2.16
C LEU A 165 -15.30 22.74 -2.20
N LYS A 166 -15.91 22.87 -3.39
CA LYS A 166 -17.23 23.49 -3.57
C LYS A 166 -18.39 22.53 -3.31
N LYS A 167 -18.11 21.22 -3.23
CA LYS A 167 -19.12 20.17 -3.01
C LYS A 167 -19.35 19.94 -1.52
N THR A 168 -20.36 19.14 -1.23
CA THR A 168 -20.73 18.72 0.12
C THR A 168 -20.99 17.23 0.16
N THR A 169 -20.83 16.61 1.33
CA THR A 169 -21.17 15.21 1.58
C THR A 169 -22.33 15.13 2.56
N GLN A 170 -23.35 14.34 2.22
CA GLN A 170 -24.45 14.01 3.12
C GLN A 170 -24.03 12.83 4.01
N LEU A 171 -24.18 12.98 5.33
CA LEU A 171 -23.87 11.94 6.31
C LEU A 171 -25.15 11.23 6.73
N LEU A 172 -25.04 10.04 7.31
CA LEU A 172 -26.18 9.37 7.91
C LEU A 172 -26.50 10.01 9.27
N ASP A 173 -27.73 10.46 9.48
CA ASP A 173 -28.13 11.01 10.77
C ASP A 173 -28.00 9.96 11.90
N PRO A 174 -27.42 10.31 13.06
CA PRO A 174 -27.24 9.37 14.17
C PRO A 174 -28.54 8.70 14.65
N ALA A 175 -29.67 9.41 14.64
CA ALA A 175 -30.96 8.84 15.05
C ALA A 175 -31.47 7.82 14.03
N LYS A 176 -31.25 8.05 12.73
CA LYS A 176 -31.52 7.05 11.70
C LYS A 176 -30.60 5.85 11.82
N ALA A 177 -29.30 6.06 12.03
CA ALA A 177 -28.33 4.99 12.21
C ALA A 177 -28.68 4.11 13.42
N TYR A 178 -29.09 4.73 14.53
CA TYR A 178 -29.53 4.03 15.73
C TYR A 178 -30.81 3.23 15.49
N ALA A 179 -31.85 3.84 14.89
CA ALA A 179 -33.10 3.18 14.58
C ALA A 179 -32.89 1.94 13.68
N GLN A 180 -32.05 2.07 12.64
CA GLN A 180 -31.64 0.95 11.79
C GLN A 180 -30.91 -0.15 12.58
N GLY A 181 -30.06 0.21 13.55
CA GLY A 181 -29.30 -0.73 14.36
C GLY A 181 -30.14 -1.52 15.35
N VAL A 182 -31.20 -0.91 15.91
CA VAL A 182 -32.10 -1.57 16.88
C VAL A 182 -33.36 -2.18 16.24
N GLY A 183 -33.51 -2.07 14.91
CA GLY A 183 -34.67 -2.61 14.18
C GLY A 183 -35.96 -1.81 14.34
N ASN A 184 -35.86 -0.54 14.75
CA ASN A 184 -37.01 0.36 14.87
C ASN A 184 -37.32 1.04 13.53
N ALA A 185 -38.51 1.63 13.43
CA ALA A 185 -38.85 2.49 12.30
C ALA A 185 -37.86 3.65 12.19
N VAL A 186 -37.31 3.88 10.99
CA VAL A 186 -36.36 4.96 10.73
C VAL A 186 -37.10 6.30 10.75
N PRO A 187 -36.70 7.28 11.57
CA PRO A 187 -37.34 8.59 11.63
C PRO A 187 -37.22 9.35 10.30
N ASP A 188 -38.27 10.09 9.94
CA ASP A 188 -38.29 10.98 8.77
C ASP A 188 -37.70 12.35 9.14
N ILE A 189 -36.38 12.39 9.27
CA ILE A 189 -35.60 13.61 9.54
C ILE A 189 -34.56 13.82 8.43
N PRO A 190 -34.22 15.05 8.04
CA PRO A 190 -33.16 15.30 7.07
C PRO A 190 -31.79 14.87 7.60
N ASP A 191 -30.98 14.29 6.72
CA ASP A 191 -29.60 13.90 7.02
C ASP A 191 -28.66 15.12 7.04
N PRO A 192 -27.68 15.18 7.96
CA PRO A 192 -26.77 16.31 8.04
C PRO A 192 -25.83 16.39 6.84
N ILE A 193 -25.52 17.61 6.41
CA ILE A 193 -24.63 17.91 5.28
C ILE A 193 -23.34 18.53 5.80
N VAL A 194 -22.20 18.07 5.28
CA VAL A 194 -20.88 18.56 5.63
C VAL A 194 -20.18 19.20 4.43
N ASN A 195 -19.56 20.35 4.69
CA ASN A 195 -18.73 21.04 3.71
C ASN A 195 -17.34 20.41 3.62
N HIS A 196 -16.78 20.45 2.43
CA HIS A 196 -15.42 20.00 2.21
C HIS A 196 -14.40 21.06 2.66
N SER A 197 -13.21 20.61 3.09
CA SER A 197 -12.16 21.46 3.65
C SER A 197 -10.81 21.16 3.00
N PRO A 198 -9.95 22.18 2.79
CA PRO A 198 -8.59 22.00 2.26
C PRO A 198 -7.63 21.35 3.26
N THR A 199 -8.08 21.13 4.49
CA THR A 199 -7.34 20.53 5.61
C THR A 199 -8.19 19.46 6.27
N GLY A 200 -7.57 18.53 7.00
CA GLY A 200 -8.29 17.47 7.69
C GLY A 200 -7.39 16.36 8.21
N THR A 201 -7.98 15.25 8.65
CA THR A 201 -7.24 14.10 9.17
C THR A 201 -7.38 12.92 8.24
N LEU A 202 -6.26 12.40 7.75
CA LEU A 202 -6.20 11.18 6.95
C LEU A 202 -5.72 10.03 7.82
N ARG A 203 -6.24 8.83 7.56
CA ARG A 203 -5.72 7.56 8.04
C ARG A 203 -5.39 6.69 6.84
N ILE A 204 -4.13 6.27 6.73
CA ILE A 204 -3.67 5.37 5.68
C ILE A 204 -3.26 4.04 6.30
N LYS A 205 -3.76 2.95 5.72
CA LYS A 205 -3.35 1.58 6.03
C LYS A 205 -2.78 0.98 4.77
N VAL A 206 -1.59 0.41 4.85
CA VAL A 206 -0.93 -0.26 3.73
C VAL A 206 -0.52 -1.66 4.14
N THR A 207 -0.91 -2.65 3.33
CA THR A 207 -0.50 -4.05 3.45
C THR A 207 0.12 -4.54 2.15
N SER A 208 0.99 -5.54 2.23
CA SER A 208 1.66 -6.17 1.10
C SER A 208 1.41 -7.67 1.13
N GLU A 209 1.18 -8.27 -0.03
CA GLU A 209 0.91 -9.71 -0.17
C GLU A 209 2.08 -10.60 0.32
N GLN A 210 3.33 -10.13 0.20
CA GLN A 210 4.51 -10.88 0.64
C GLN A 210 4.62 -11.04 2.17
N GLY A 211 3.93 -10.18 2.93
CA GLY A 211 3.90 -10.21 4.40
C GLY A 211 2.76 -11.05 5.00
N MET A 212 1.86 -11.56 4.18
CA MET A 212 0.85 -12.52 4.61
C MET A 212 1.53 -13.89 4.63
N GLY A 213 1.82 -14.40 5.83
CA GLY A 213 2.53 -15.67 6.02
C GLY A 213 1.87 -16.81 5.24
N ASN A 214 2.39 -17.11 4.06
CA ASN A 214 1.95 -18.25 3.27
C ASN A 214 2.42 -19.51 3.98
N ILE A 215 1.52 -20.16 4.70
CA ILE A 215 1.78 -21.48 5.27
C ILE A 215 1.67 -22.49 4.11
N MET A 216 2.77 -23.12 3.75
CA MET A 216 2.77 -24.16 2.72
C MET A 216 2.02 -25.38 3.27
N ILE A 217 0.75 -25.55 2.89
CA ILE A 217 -0.06 -26.72 3.27
C ILE A 217 0.06 -27.75 2.13
N GLY A 218 0.87 -28.77 2.38
CA GLY A 218 1.12 -29.87 1.44
C GLY A 218 2.51 -30.45 1.67
N LEU A 219 2.56 -31.72 2.09
CA LEU A 219 3.79 -32.43 2.41
C LEU A 219 4.79 -32.40 1.26
N ILE A 220 6.06 -32.07 1.56
CA ILE A 220 7.16 -32.84 0.98
C ILE A 220 7.82 -33.63 2.10
N GLN A 221 7.30 -34.83 2.33
CA GLN A 221 8.13 -35.90 2.88
C GLN A 221 9.33 -36.03 1.94
N SER A 222 10.49 -35.56 2.39
CA SER A 222 11.76 -35.92 1.78
C SER A 222 11.96 -37.42 1.99
N ALA A 223 11.49 -38.23 1.04
CA ALA A 223 11.84 -39.64 0.99
C ALA A 223 13.37 -39.76 0.83
N PRO A 224 14.04 -40.67 1.54
CA PRO A 224 15.47 -40.86 1.44
C PRO A 224 15.78 -41.50 0.09
N THR A 225 16.37 -40.75 -0.84
CA THR A 225 17.05 -41.33 -2.00
C THR A 225 18.52 -41.45 -1.65
N SER A 226 18.87 -42.59 -1.05
CA SER A 226 20.21 -43.13 -1.09
C SER A 226 20.60 -43.37 -2.55
N ALA A 227 21.65 -42.71 -3.03
CA ALA A 227 22.38 -43.08 -4.24
C ALA A 227 23.75 -43.68 -3.86
N PRO A 228 24.21 -44.73 -4.55
CA PRO A 228 25.26 -45.63 -4.07
C PRO A 228 26.67 -45.06 -4.22
N VAL A 229 27.55 -45.53 -3.35
CA VAL A 229 29.00 -45.34 -3.41
C VAL A 229 29.55 -45.96 -4.70
N VAL A 230 30.32 -45.19 -5.47
CA VAL A 230 31.31 -45.71 -6.44
C VAL A 230 32.66 -45.05 -6.16
N VAL A 231 33.67 -45.90 -6.01
CA VAL A 231 35.09 -45.61 -5.77
C VAL A 231 35.81 -45.59 -7.11
N GLY A 232 36.65 -44.59 -7.40
CA GLY A 232 37.57 -44.64 -8.55
C GLY A 232 38.19 -43.31 -9.00
N SER A 233 39.52 -43.26 -8.97
CA SER A 233 40.51 -42.24 -9.33
C SER A 233 40.30 -41.26 -10.51
N SER A 234 40.90 -40.06 -10.32
CA SER A 234 41.61 -39.17 -11.29
C SER A 234 40.74 -38.43 -12.34
N ILE A 235 40.91 -37.16 -12.76
CA ILE A 235 42.07 -36.33 -13.15
C ILE A 235 41.65 -34.82 -13.12
N GLN A 236 42.56 -33.91 -12.79
CA GLN A 236 42.53 -32.43 -12.99
C GLN A 236 43.36 -32.07 -14.28
N PRO A 237 43.36 -30.87 -14.95
CA PRO A 237 42.84 -29.53 -14.55
C PRO A 237 42.37 -28.55 -15.72
N VAL A 238 42.13 -27.26 -15.34
CA VAL A 238 42.07 -25.94 -16.07
C VAL A 238 40.86 -25.62 -17.00
N ALA A 239 40.24 -24.42 -17.06
CA ALA A 239 40.47 -23.05 -16.54
C ALA A 239 39.14 -22.22 -16.48
N ALA A 240 39.08 -21.21 -15.60
CA ALA A 240 37.95 -20.28 -15.33
C ALA A 240 37.95 -19.01 -16.23
N PRO A 241 36.91 -18.15 -16.19
CA PRO A 241 36.91 -16.99 -15.27
C PRO A 241 35.54 -16.73 -14.58
N GLN A 242 35.48 -16.73 -13.24
CA GLN A 242 35.54 -15.57 -12.31
C GLN A 242 34.21 -14.82 -12.08
N SER A 243 33.69 -14.96 -10.85
CA SER A 243 33.02 -13.88 -10.11
C SER A 243 33.42 -13.99 -8.64
N GLU A 244 33.74 -12.84 -8.05
CA GLU A 244 34.54 -12.63 -6.84
C GLU A 244 33.90 -13.14 -5.53
N PRO A 245 34.74 -13.44 -4.51
CA PRO A 245 34.34 -14.03 -3.23
C PRO A 245 33.84 -12.98 -2.21
N ALA A 246 32.81 -13.35 -1.45
CA ALA A 246 32.48 -12.70 -0.20
C ALA A 246 33.67 -12.79 0.77
N LYS A 247 34.09 -11.62 1.26
CA LYS A 247 35.15 -11.39 2.23
C LYS A 247 35.02 -12.34 3.45
N PRO A 248 36.12 -12.99 3.91
CA PRO A 248 36.11 -13.74 5.15
C PRO A 248 35.81 -12.81 6.33
N ALA A 249 34.80 -13.16 7.14
CA ALA A 249 34.63 -12.59 8.47
C ALA A 249 35.87 -12.96 9.31
N ALA A 250 36.41 -11.98 10.02
CA ALA A 250 37.57 -12.19 10.88
C ALA A 250 37.24 -13.28 11.93
N PRO A 251 38.21 -14.11 12.34
CA PRO A 251 37.99 -15.13 13.36
C PRO A 251 37.47 -14.47 14.65
N MET A 252 36.47 -15.07 15.28
CA MET A 252 36.02 -14.66 16.61
C MET A 252 37.21 -14.67 17.58
N LEU A 253 37.25 -13.69 18.49
CA LEU A 253 38.18 -13.72 19.61
C LEU A 253 37.93 -15.01 20.41
N GLY A 254 38.99 -15.73 20.79
CA GLY A 254 38.88 -17.04 21.46
C GLY A 254 38.07 -17.01 22.75
N GLU A 255 38.01 -15.86 23.44
CA GLU A 255 37.16 -15.66 24.62
C GLU A 255 35.67 -15.68 24.28
N THR A 256 35.28 -15.10 23.15
CA THR A 256 33.89 -15.12 22.66
C THR A 256 33.50 -16.52 22.20
N GLU A 257 34.42 -17.24 21.56
CA GLU A 257 34.19 -18.63 21.15
C GLU A 257 33.97 -19.56 22.36
N ASN A 258 34.75 -19.38 23.43
CA ASN A 258 34.55 -20.13 24.67
C ASN A 258 33.20 -19.84 25.33
N TYR A 259 32.74 -18.59 25.32
CA TYR A 259 31.43 -18.20 25.84
C TYR A 259 30.30 -18.94 25.12
N PHE A 260 30.29 -18.92 23.78
CA PHE A 260 29.28 -19.61 22.98
C PHE A 260 29.33 -21.12 23.19
N ASN A 261 30.53 -21.72 23.21
CA ASN A 261 30.69 -23.15 23.45
C ASN A 261 30.15 -23.57 24.83
N GLN A 262 30.35 -22.76 25.87
CA GLN A 262 29.85 -23.04 27.20
C GLN A 262 28.32 -22.88 27.26
N ALA A 263 27.78 -21.80 26.69
CA ALA A 263 26.35 -21.56 26.65
C ALA A 263 25.59 -22.64 25.86
N ILE A 264 26.16 -23.14 24.76
CA ILE A 264 25.64 -24.28 23.99
C ILE A 264 25.62 -25.55 24.86
N LYS A 265 26.73 -25.87 25.55
CA LYS A 265 26.77 -27.04 26.45
C LYS A 265 25.72 -26.95 27.56
N ASP A 266 25.55 -25.78 28.15
CA ASP A 266 24.62 -25.58 29.27
C ASP A 266 23.16 -25.63 28.81
N ALA A 267 22.83 -25.04 27.67
CA ALA A 267 21.50 -25.14 27.06
C ALA A 267 21.16 -26.60 26.69
N VAL A 268 22.11 -27.32 26.08
CA VAL A 268 21.93 -28.75 25.79
C VAL A 268 21.76 -29.52 27.10
N LYS A 269 22.57 -29.29 28.14
CA LYS A 269 22.42 -29.90 29.48
C LYS A 269 21.07 -29.64 30.12
N ALA A 270 20.54 -28.43 29.97
CA ALA A 270 19.20 -28.07 30.45
C ALA A 270 18.05 -28.72 29.64
N GLY A 271 18.35 -29.34 28.49
CA GLY A 271 17.33 -29.91 27.61
C GLY A 271 16.65 -28.88 26.70
N ASP A 272 17.16 -27.64 26.71
CA ASP A 272 16.67 -26.54 25.89
C ASP A 272 17.40 -26.54 24.54
N VAL A 273 16.97 -27.45 23.66
CA VAL A 273 17.56 -27.67 22.34
C VAL A 273 17.35 -26.45 21.44
N ASP A 274 16.21 -25.77 21.56
CA ASP A 274 15.89 -24.57 20.78
C ASP A 274 16.84 -23.42 21.09
N LYS A 275 17.14 -23.19 22.37
CA LYS A 275 18.14 -22.21 22.79
C LYS A 275 19.55 -22.60 22.34
N ALA A 276 19.90 -23.88 22.41
CA ALA A 276 21.19 -24.36 21.94
C ALA A 276 21.39 -24.16 20.43
N LEU A 277 20.35 -24.35 19.62
CA LEU A 277 20.37 -24.10 18.18
C LEU A 277 20.48 -22.61 17.84
N LYS A 278 19.78 -21.73 18.58
CA LYS A 278 19.93 -20.27 18.43
C LYS A 278 21.36 -19.82 18.72
N LEU A 279 21.95 -20.30 19.81
CA LEU A 279 23.34 -20.00 20.20
C LEU A 279 24.35 -20.54 19.19
N LEU A 280 24.09 -21.70 18.60
CA LEU A 280 24.91 -22.27 17.52
C LEU A 280 24.90 -21.37 16.28
N ASN A 281 23.71 -20.99 15.79
CA ASN A 281 23.59 -20.16 14.59
C ASN A 281 24.22 -18.77 14.78
N GLU A 282 24.07 -18.19 15.98
CA GLU A 282 24.73 -16.92 16.32
C GLU A 282 26.25 -17.04 16.32
N ALA A 283 26.78 -18.10 16.93
CA ALA A 283 28.22 -18.36 16.94
C ALA A 283 28.78 -18.58 15.52
N GLU A 284 28.06 -19.30 14.66
CA GLU A 284 28.47 -19.51 13.26
C GLU A 284 28.39 -18.22 12.44
N HIS A 285 27.37 -17.39 12.66
CA HIS A 285 27.24 -16.09 12.02
C HIS A 285 28.42 -15.17 12.38
N LEU A 286 28.89 -15.25 13.62
CA LEU A 286 30.05 -14.50 14.09
C LEU A 286 31.39 -15.13 13.66
N GLY A 287 31.38 -16.29 12.99
CA GLY A 287 32.58 -16.94 12.45
C GLY A 287 33.20 -18.03 13.34
N SER A 288 32.46 -18.57 14.31
CA SER A 288 32.94 -19.69 15.14
C SER A 288 33.12 -20.96 14.32
N THR A 289 34.27 -21.59 14.47
CA THR A 289 34.59 -22.87 13.81
C THR A 289 34.34 -24.08 14.70
N SER A 290 34.15 -23.88 16.01
CA SER A 290 33.99 -24.96 17.00
C SER A 290 32.56 -25.14 17.52
N ALA A 291 31.68 -24.16 17.38
CA ALA A 291 30.32 -24.19 17.91
C ALA A 291 29.50 -25.41 17.45
N ARG A 292 29.56 -25.75 16.16
CA ARG A 292 28.87 -26.93 15.59
C ARG A 292 29.35 -28.24 16.21
N LYS A 293 30.66 -28.39 16.35
CA LYS A 293 31.27 -29.58 16.97
C LYS A 293 30.88 -29.70 18.44
N THR A 294 30.83 -28.57 19.15
CA THR A 294 30.40 -28.51 20.56
C THR A 294 28.93 -28.90 20.73
N PHE A 295 28.04 -28.40 19.86
CA PHE A 295 26.62 -28.77 19.87
C PHE A 295 26.45 -30.28 19.65
N ILE A 296 27.05 -30.83 18.59
CA ILE A 296 26.95 -32.26 18.24
C ILE A 296 27.50 -33.15 19.37
N GLY A 297 28.64 -32.77 19.96
CA GLY A 297 29.20 -33.50 21.10
C GLY A 297 28.30 -33.48 22.35
N SER A 298 27.65 -32.35 22.61
CA SER A 298 26.80 -32.17 23.79
C SER A 298 25.48 -32.92 23.67
N VAL A 299 24.88 -32.99 22.48
CA VAL A 299 23.62 -33.73 22.26
C VAL A 299 23.87 -35.24 22.23
N LYS A 300 25.03 -35.68 21.72
CA LYS A 300 25.40 -37.11 21.66
C LYS A 300 25.70 -37.70 23.05
N GLY A 301 26.16 -36.89 24.01
CA GLY A 301 26.42 -37.31 25.39
C GLY A 301 25.18 -37.43 26.29
N LYS A 302 23.97 -37.20 25.76
CA LYS A 302 22.70 -37.29 26.49
C LYS A 302 21.89 -38.56 26.21
N GLY A 303 22.42 -39.47 25.40
CA GLY A 303 21.88 -40.80 25.15
C GLY A 303 22.52 -41.85 26.05
#